data_AF-A0A8D2ZXC8-F1
#
_entry.id   AF-A0A8D2ZXC8-F1
#
_cell.length_a   1.000
_cell.length_b   1.000
_cell.length_c   1.000
_cell.angle_alpha   90.00
_cell.angle_beta   90.00
_cell.angle_gamma   90.00
#
_symmetry.space_group_name_H-M   'P 1'
#
loop_
_entity.id
_entity.type
_entity.pdbx_description
1 polymer ?
#
loop_
_entity_poly.entity_id
_entity_poly.type
_entity_poly.pdbx_seq_one_letter_code
_entity_poly.pdbx_strand_id
1 'polypeptide(L)'
;MMVQVLRFALLLLSSGAPLAAAPTGSSYLPDTGRFWHITDLHLDPTYRLGPDPTKVCFSSKGAAAAAAGVFGDFLCDSPYRLIQSALAHMAPLTRPQDFIVWTGDSPPHVPAGELSTDTVIQVIGNMTQTIRLHFPSLTVYPALGNHDYWPQDQMPTSTNAVYKAAAQLWKPWLHKEALLTLSQGGFYSQLVKPGLRVVSLNTILYYGPNKVSSNMTDPAGQFEWLENTLEKAAQSLEKVYVIAHVPIGYLPFARNTTAVTESHNERLVSIFRKHSHVVAGHFYGHTHRDSIMVLLDQKGKPLNSLFVSPALTPIKHVLEPYSNNPAFRMYLYNAKDYAMLDIWQYYLNLTEANERQRSDWRLEYIMTEAFGLADLRPSSLLRLGLSFRLPQTGAFDVYFRNYMVRYSSSITCEGDCRLSQVCAVLHLDRASYSKCVAKGQR
;
A
#
# COMPACT_ATOMS: atom_id res chain seq x y z
N MET A 1 -13.70 -55.71 -37.92
CA MET A 1 -12.82 -56.00 -36.76
C MET A 1 -12.67 -54.71 -35.96
N MET A 2 -13.30 -54.68 -34.79
CA MET A 2 -13.17 -53.62 -33.79
C MET A 2 -11.72 -53.54 -33.30
N VAL A 3 -11.15 -52.34 -33.23
CA VAL A 3 -9.97 -52.07 -32.39
C VAL A 3 -10.31 -50.87 -31.52
N GLN A 4 -10.62 -51.17 -30.25
CA GLN A 4 -10.79 -50.19 -29.18
C GLN A 4 -9.43 -49.55 -28.87
N VAL A 5 -9.35 -48.23 -28.94
CA VAL A 5 -8.24 -47.47 -28.37
C VAL A 5 -8.62 -47.09 -26.95
N LEU A 6 -8.10 -47.82 -25.96
CA LEU A 6 -8.17 -47.43 -24.55
C LEU A 6 -7.33 -46.15 -24.34
N ARG A 7 -7.99 -45.05 -23.99
CA ARG A 7 -7.32 -43.87 -23.41
C ARG A 7 -7.12 -44.12 -21.92
N PHE A 8 -5.87 -44.31 -21.49
CA PHE A 8 -5.50 -44.21 -20.08
C PHE A 8 -5.47 -42.74 -19.68
N ALA A 9 -6.43 -42.32 -18.87
CA ALA A 9 -6.36 -41.07 -18.14
C ALA A 9 -5.54 -41.32 -16.85
N LEU A 10 -4.30 -40.86 -16.82
CA LEU A 10 -3.51 -40.80 -15.58
C LEU A 10 -4.06 -39.65 -14.73
N LEU A 11 -4.88 -39.98 -13.73
CA LEU A 11 -5.21 -39.09 -12.63
C LEU A 11 -3.98 -39.02 -11.70
N LEU A 12 -3.15 -38.01 -11.89
CA LEU A 12 -2.16 -37.60 -10.88
C LEU A 12 -2.92 -36.98 -9.71
N LEU A 13 -3.27 -37.81 -8.74
CA LEU A 13 -3.66 -37.38 -7.39
C LEU A 13 -2.39 -36.87 -6.69
N SER A 14 -2.01 -35.62 -6.95
CA SER A 14 -1.08 -34.90 -6.09
C SER A 14 -1.83 -34.57 -4.80
N SER A 15 -1.54 -35.33 -3.73
CA SER A 15 -1.91 -34.99 -2.36
C SER A 15 -1.18 -33.72 -1.95
N GLY A 16 -1.76 -32.57 -2.29
CA GLY A 16 -1.35 -31.27 -1.77
C GLY A 16 -1.71 -31.19 -0.29
N ALA A 17 -0.72 -30.95 0.56
CA ALA A 17 -0.94 -30.47 1.91
C ALA A 17 -1.91 -29.26 1.88
N PRO A 18 -2.85 -29.14 2.83
CA PRO A 18 -3.76 -28.02 2.84
C PRO A 18 -2.98 -26.73 3.03
N LEU A 19 -3.01 -25.85 2.01
CA LEU A 19 -2.63 -24.46 2.17
C LEU A 19 -3.56 -23.84 3.22
N ALA A 20 -3.10 -23.70 4.46
CA ALA A 20 -3.76 -22.87 5.44
C ALA A 20 -3.51 -21.39 5.07
N ALA A 21 -4.16 -20.92 4.01
CA ALA A 21 -4.05 -19.57 3.47
C ALA A 21 -5.07 -18.59 4.10
N ALA A 22 -6.06 -19.11 4.79
CA ALA A 22 -6.90 -18.38 5.74
C ALA A 22 -6.88 -19.13 7.08
N PRO A 23 -6.97 -18.44 8.22
CA PRO A 23 -6.98 -19.08 9.53
C PRO A 23 -8.18 -20.04 9.62
N THR A 24 -7.91 -21.34 9.63
CA THR A 24 -8.91 -22.37 9.88
C THR A 24 -9.35 -22.26 11.34
N GLY A 25 -10.53 -21.68 11.58
CA GLY A 25 -11.07 -21.51 12.95
C GLY A 25 -11.55 -20.11 13.30
N SER A 26 -11.31 -19.10 12.46
CA SER A 26 -12.05 -17.84 12.60
C SER A 26 -13.50 -18.11 12.19
N SER A 27 -14.37 -18.35 13.16
CA SER A 27 -15.81 -18.23 12.97
C SER A 27 -16.06 -16.80 12.50
N TYR A 28 -16.10 -16.59 11.18
CA TYR A 28 -16.29 -15.27 10.57
C TYR A 28 -17.51 -14.64 11.22
N LEU A 29 -17.27 -13.61 12.04
CA LEU A 29 -18.33 -12.95 12.78
C LEU A 29 -19.38 -12.51 11.76
N PRO A 30 -20.68 -12.75 12.02
CA PRO A 30 -21.74 -12.08 11.30
C PRO A 30 -21.40 -10.60 11.18
N ASP A 31 -21.65 -9.99 10.02
CA ASP A 31 -21.34 -8.57 9.75
C ASP A 31 -19.85 -8.23 9.55
N THR A 32 -19.03 -9.13 8.99
CA THR A 32 -17.64 -8.81 8.60
C THR A 32 -17.49 -8.70 7.07
N GLY A 33 -17.05 -7.54 6.59
CA GLY A 33 -16.62 -7.33 5.21
C GLY A 33 -15.10 -7.42 5.07
N ARG A 34 -14.61 -7.58 3.83
CA ARG A 34 -13.17 -7.67 3.54
C ARG A 34 -12.79 -6.89 2.27
N PHE A 35 -11.53 -6.48 2.18
CA PHE A 35 -10.94 -5.95 0.95
C PHE A 35 -9.43 -6.13 0.91
N TRP A 36 -8.89 -6.35 -0.28
CA TRP A 36 -7.45 -6.40 -0.50
C TRP A 36 -6.87 -4.99 -0.64
N HIS A 37 -5.63 -4.81 -0.19
CA HIS A 37 -4.81 -3.65 -0.50
C HIS A 37 -3.49 -4.12 -1.12
N ILE A 38 -3.27 -3.68 -2.36
CA ILE A 38 -2.01 -3.84 -3.10
C ILE A 38 -1.45 -2.47 -3.43
N THR A 39 -0.12 -2.34 -3.49
CA THR A 39 0.55 -1.06 -3.74
C THR A 39 1.97 -1.28 -4.23
N ASP A 40 2.54 -0.28 -4.89
CA ASP A 40 3.97 -0.21 -5.21
C ASP A 40 4.41 -1.49 -5.94
N LEU A 41 3.75 -1.75 -7.07
CA LEU A 41 4.00 -2.94 -7.88
C LEU A 41 5.36 -2.85 -8.56
N HIS A 42 5.69 -1.65 -9.06
CA HIS A 42 6.91 -1.32 -9.80
C HIS A 42 7.35 -2.45 -10.72
N LEU A 43 6.62 -2.66 -11.81
CA LEU A 43 7.03 -3.59 -12.85
C LEU A 43 8.34 -3.08 -13.47
N ASP A 44 9.39 -3.89 -13.44
CA ASP A 44 10.55 -3.74 -14.32
C ASP A 44 10.38 -4.66 -15.56
N PRO A 45 9.99 -4.11 -16.73
CA PRO A 45 9.85 -4.89 -17.95
C PRO A 45 11.20 -5.41 -18.49
N THR A 46 12.31 -4.87 -17.99
CA THR A 46 13.67 -5.22 -18.42
C THR A 46 14.27 -6.37 -17.63
N TYR A 47 13.60 -6.86 -16.57
CA TYR A 47 14.11 -7.93 -15.71
C TYR A 47 14.34 -9.23 -16.49
N ARG A 48 15.60 -9.69 -16.57
CA ARG A 48 15.99 -10.94 -17.25
C ARG A 48 17.25 -11.50 -16.61
N LEU A 49 17.22 -12.78 -16.26
CA LEU A 49 18.40 -13.48 -15.76
C LEU A 49 19.45 -13.64 -16.87
N GLY A 50 20.71 -13.45 -16.52
CA GLY A 50 21.83 -13.54 -17.44
C GLY A 50 23.16 -13.68 -16.71
N PRO A 51 24.27 -13.91 -17.45
CA PRO A 51 25.59 -14.10 -16.85
C PRO A 51 26.18 -12.83 -16.26
N ASP A 52 25.73 -11.65 -16.70
CA ASP A 52 26.18 -10.34 -16.21
C ASP A 52 25.21 -9.81 -15.15
N PRO A 53 25.58 -9.84 -13.85
CA PRO A 53 24.67 -9.43 -12.77
C PRO A 53 24.34 -7.94 -12.80
N THR A 54 25.08 -7.11 -13.56
CA THR A 54 24.80 -5.66 -13.71
C THR A 54 23.72 -5.36 -14.74
N LYS A 55 23.32 -6.36 -15.54
CA LYS A 55 22.33 -6.24 -16.63
C LYS A 55 21.03 -6.99 -16.37
N VAL A 56 20.83 -7.47 -15.13
CA VAL A 56 19.63 -8.22 -14.75
C VAL A 56 18.38 -7.34 -14.87
N CYS A 57 18.46 -6.09 -14.42
CA CYS A 57 17.34 -5.17 -14.36
C CYS A 57 17.86 -3.73 -14.50
N PHE A 58 17.11 -2.86 -15.17
CA PHE A 58 17.50 -1.46 -15.32
C PHE A 58 17.30 -0.69 -14.02
N SER A 59 16.36 -1.12 -13.18
CA SER A 59 16.11 -0.51 -11.88
C SER A 59 17.30 -0.58 -10.91
N SER A 60 18.24 -1.52 -11.09
CA SER A 60 19.48 -1.58 -10.28
C SER A 60 20.48 -0.48 -10.64
N LYS A 61 20.27 0.22 -11.77
CA LYS A 61 21.11 1.32 -12.25
C LYS A 61 22.59 0.90 -12.38
N GLY A 62 22.82 -0.33 -12.83
CA GLY A 62 24.14 -0.92 -13.02
C GLY A 62 24.73 -1.60 -11.78
N ALA A 63 24.02 -1.58 -10.64
CA ALA A 63 24.42 -2.39 -9.48
C ALA A 63 24.25 -3.89 -9.79
N ALA A 64 25.20 -4.70 -9.30
CA ALA A 64 25.21 -6.14 -9.53
C ALA A 64 24.14 -6.86 -8.68
N ALA A 65 23.08 -7.34 -9.31
CA ALA A 65 22.04 -8.18 -8.71
C ALA A 65 22.49 -9.66 -8.69
N ALA A 66 23.52 -9.95 -7.91
CA ALA A 66 24.19 -11.26 -7.91
C ALA A 66 23.32 -12.42 -7.36
N ALA A 67 22.29 -12.11 -6.58
CA ALA A 67 21.36 -13.08 -5.99
C ALA A 67 20.04 -13.16 -6.77
N ALA A 68 20.00 -12.61 -7.99
CA ALA A 68 18.81 -12.56 -8.81
C ALA A 68 18.26 -13.96 -9.12
N GLY A 69 16.95 -14.12 -8.90
CA GLY A 69 16.24 -15.34 -9.25
C GLY A 69 14.92 -15.03 -9.97
N VAL A 70 14.17 -16.07 -10.31
CA VAL A 70 12.99 -15.92 -11.18
C VAL A 70 11.90 -15.00 -10.61
N PHE A 71 11.87 -14.78 -9.30
CA PHE A 71 10.91 -13.89 -8.64
C PHE A 71 11.46 -12.50 -8.30
N GLY A 72 12.72 -12.19 -8.60
CA GLY A 72 13.29 -10.87 -8.38
C GLY A 72 14.64 -10.90 -7.66
N ASP A 73 15.09 -9.71 -7.26
CA ASP A 73 16.28 -9.45 -6.45
C ASP A 73 16.00 -8.20 -5.60
N PHE A 74 16.61 -8.06 -4.42
CA PHE A 74 16.40 -6.88 -3.59
C PHE A 74 17.01 -5.59 -4.17
N LEU A 75 17.84 -5.66 -5.22
CA LEU A 75 18.31 -4.49 -5.98
C LEU A 75 17.49 -4.22 -7.25
N CYS A 76 16.48 -5.05 -7.51
CA CYS A 76 15.62 -4.91 -8.67
C CYS A 76 14.19 -4.59 -8.28
N ASP A 77 13.51 -3.88 -9.17
CA ASP A 77 12.06 -3.81 -9.18
C ASP A 77 11.43 -5.13 -9.65
N SER A 78 10.12 -5.24 -9.49
CA SER A 78 9.39 -6.49 -9.67
C SER A 78 9.50 -7.02 -11.11
N PRO A 79 9.98 -8.27 -11.33
CA PRO A 79 9.67 -8.95 -12.57
C PRO A 79 8.17 -9.20 -12.68
N TYR A 80 7.64 -9.24 -13.90
CA TYR A 80 6.23 -9.56 -14.14
C TYR A 80 5.77 -10.87 -13.47
N ARG A 81 6.67 -11.87 -13.40
CA ARG A 81 6.42 -13.15 -12.72
C ARG A 81 6.08 -12.98 -11.22
N LEU A 82 6.74 -12.06 -10.52
CA LEU A 82 6.45 -11.79 -9.12
C LEU A 82 5.04 -11.23 -8.95
N ILE A 83 4.68 -10.24 -9.77
CA ILE A 83 3.35 -9.61 -9.78
C ILE A 83 2.26 -10.65 -10.06
N GLN A 84 2.44 -11.46 -11.11
CA GLN A 84 1.49 -12.53 -11.44
C GLN A 84 1.35 -13.55 -10.30
N SER A 85 2.45 -13.91 -9.64
CA SER A 85 2.41 -14.88 -8.53
C SER A 85 1.58 -14.39 -7.35
N ALA A 86 1.64 -13.09 -7.04
CA ALA A 86 0.87 -12.47 -5.96
C ALA A 86 -0.63 -12.49 -6.28
N LEU A 87 -1.01 -12.00 -7.47
CA LEU A 87 -2.40 -11.96 -7.90
C LEU A 87 -2.99 -13.37 -8.05
N ALA A 88 -2.19 -14.34 -8.48
CA ALA A 88 -2.58 -15.75 -8.53
C ALA A 88 -2.83 -16.36 -7.13
N HIS A 89 -2.06 -15.96 -6.11
CA HIS A 89 -2.31 -16.39 -4.74
C HIS A 89 -3.55 -15.74 -4.13
N MET A 90 -3.79 -14.46 -4.41
CA MET A 90 -4.97 -13.72 -3.95
C MET A 90 -6.28 -14.26 -4.56
N ALA A 91 -6.28 -14.64 -5.84
CA ALA A 91 -7.47 -15.08 -6.58
C ALA A 91 -8.35 -16.11 -5.85
N PRO A 92 -7.83 -17.30 -5.43
CA PRO A 92 -8.65 -18.31 -4.75
C PRO A 92 -9.12 -17.91 -3.34
N LEU A 93 -8.53 -16.89 -2.72
CA LEU A 93 -8.89 -16.41 -1.38
C LEU A 93 -9.98 -15.31 -1.41
N THR A 94 -10.19 -14.74 -2.60
CA THR A 94 -11.09 -13.62 -2.80
C THR A 94 -12.53 -14.08 -2.94
N ARG A 95 -13.44 -13.39 -2.27
CA ARG A 95 -14.88 -13.62 -2.36
C ARG A 95 -15.53 -12.61 -3.32
N PRO A 96 -16.69 -12.95 -3.92
CA PRO A 96 -17.38 -12.05 -4.84
C PRO A 96 -17.74 -10.67 -4.27
N GLN A 97 -17.98 -10.58 -2.95
CA GLN A 97 -18.33 -9.32 -2.27
C GLN A 97 -17.12 -8.48 -1.81
N ASP A 98 -15.90 -9.00 -1.95
CA ASP A 98 -14.70 -8.25 -1.60
C ASP A 98 -14.47 -7.13 -2.64
N PHE A 99 -13.53 -6.23 -2.38
CA PHE A 99 -13.03 -5.27 -3.37
C PHE A 99 -11.51 -5.13 -3.21
N ILE A 100 -10.88 -4.40 -4.13
CA ILE A 100 -9.43 -4.16 -4.09
C ILE A 100 -9.18 -2.65 -4.00
N VAL A 101 -8.30 -2.24 -3.11
CA VAL A 101 -7.66 -0.92 -3.11
C VAL A 101 -6.28 -1.08 -3.74
N TRP A 102 -5.97 -0.24 -4.73
CA TRP A 102 -4.66 -0.23 -5.40
C TRP A 102 -4.04 1.16 -5.36
N THR A 103 -3.07 1.40 -4.47
CA THR A 103 -2.52 2.75 -4.25
C THR A 103 -1.32 3.10 -5.13
N GLY A 104 -1.32 2.64 -6.39
CA GLY A 104 -0.44 3.15 -7.43
C GLY A 104 0.98 2.59 -7.45
N ASP A 105 1.85 3.31 -8.16
CA ASP A 105 3.26 3.04 -8.44
C ASP A 105 3.52 1.76 -9.24
N SER A 106 3.29 1.90 -10.55
CA SER A 106 3.41 0.82 -11.53
C SER A 106 4.75 0.81 -12.28
N PRO A 107 5.30 1.94 -12.77
CA PRO A 107 6.58 1.97 -13.49
C PRO A 107 7.79 1.74 -12.58
N PRO A 108 8.95 1.32 -13.13
CA PRO A 108 10.13 1.02 -12.34
C PRO A 108 10.93 2.28 -11.96
N HIS A 109 11.84 2.13 -11.00
CA HIS A 109 12.81 3.12 -10.55
C HIS A 109 14.01 3.21 -11.50
N VAL A 110 13.81 3.80 -12.67
CA VAL A 110 14.88 4.06 -13.64
C VAL A 110 15.09 5.57 -13.80
N PRO A 111 16.27 6.02 -14.30
CA PRO A 111 16.44 7.43 -14.64
C PRO A 111 15.33 7.93 -15.57
N ALA A 112 14.89 9.18 -15.39
CA ALA A 112 13.76 9.72 -16.15
C ALA A 112 13.94 9.67 -17.68
N GLY A 113 15.19 9.69 -18.17
CA GLY A 113 15.53 9.55 -19.60
C GLY A 113 15.28 8.15 -20.17
N GLU A 114 15.10 7.13 -19.33
CA GLU A 114 14.77 5.76 -19.72
C GLU A 114 13.25 5.51 -19.80
N LEU A 115 12.44 6.51 -19.44
CA LEU A 115 10.99 6.46 -19.50
C LEU A 115 10.44 7.55 -20.41
N SER A 116 9.15 7.45 -20.71
CA SER A 116 8.36 8.45 -21.41
C SER A 116 6.92 8.41 -20.89
N THR A 117 6.13 9.43 -21.19
CA THR A 117 4.68 9.43 -20.90
C THR A 117 3.99 8.18 -21.46
N ASP A 118 4.32 7.77 -22.68
CA ASP A 118 3.71 6.60 -23.32
C ASP A 118 4.12 5.30 -22.61
N THR A 119 5.40 5.16 -22.24
CA THR A 119 5.89 4.00 -21.48
C THR A 119 5.18 3.90 -20.12
N VAL A 120 5.03 5.01 -19.40
CA VAL A 120 4.32 5.05 -18.12
C VAL A 120 2.87 4.61 -18.30
N ILE A 121 2.15 5.16 -19.29
CA ILE A 121 0.76 4.77 -19.58
C ILE A 121 0.66 3.29 -19.95
N GLN A 122 1.60 2.76 -20.73
CA GLN A 122 1.65 1.34 -21.09
C GLN A 122 1.83 0.43 -19.87
N VAL A 123 2.71 0.81 -18.93
CA VAL A 123 2.92 0.02 -17.70
C VAL A 123 1.67 0.05 -16.81
N ILE A 124 1.05 1.23 -16.62
CA ILE A 124 -0.22 1.34 -15.88
C ILE A 124 -1.32 0.49 -16.56
N GLY A 125 -1.38 0.52 -17.89
CA GLY A 125 -2.30 -0.31 -18.68
C GLY A 125 -2.05 -1.81 -18.51
N ASN A 126 -0.79 -2.23 -18.49
CA ASN A 126 -0.41 -3.63 -18.25
C ASN A 126 -0.83 -4.09 -16.85
N MET A 127 -0.56 -3.30 -15.81
CA MET A 127 -0.98 -3.63 -14.44
C MET A 127 -2.51 -3.67 -14.31
N THR A 128 -3.19 -2.69 -14.90
CA THR A 128 -4.66 -2.66 -14.95
C THR A 128 -5.22 -3.93 -15.60
N GLN A 129 -4.70 -4.31 -16.77
CA GLN A 129 -5.16 -5.51 -17.47
C GLN A 129 -4.83 -6.79 -16.71
N THR A 130 -3.65 -6.88 -16.12
CA THR A 130 -3.23 -8.04 -15.33
C THR A 130 -4.16 -8.24 -14.12
N ILE A 131 -4.47 -7.18 -13.38
CA ILE A 131 -5.42 -7.24 -12.27
C ILE A 131 -6.80 -7.70 -12.77
N ARG A 132 -7.31 -7.15 -13.87
CA ARG A 132 -8.61 -7.55 -14.45
C ARG A 132 -8.66 -9.01 -14.89
N LEU A 133 -7.54 -9.57 -15.39
CA LEU A 133 -7.47 -10.99 -15.77
C LEU A 133 -7.60 -11.92 -14.57
N HIS A 134 -7.02 -11.55 -13.42
CA HIS A 134 -7.14 -12.32 -12.18
C HIS A 134 -8.47 -12.07 -11.46
N PHE A 135 -9.07 -10.89 -11.63
CA PHE A 135 -10.25 -10.45 -10.90
C PHE A 135 -11.32 -9.82 -11.82
N PRO A 136 -11.93 -10.59 -12.74
CA PRO A 136 -12.83 -10.04 -13.75
C PRO A 136 -14.12 -9.43 -13.18
N SER A 137 -14.53 -9.85 -11.98
CA SER A 137 -15.80 -9.45 -11.34
C SER A 137 -15.64 -8.49 -10.17
N LEU A 138 -14.42 -8.15 -9.76
CA LEU A 138 -14.19 -7.25 -8.63
C LEU A 138 -14.03 -5.81 -9.09
N THR A 139 -14.57 -4.89 -8.28
CA THR A 139 -14.24 -3.48 -8.39
C THR A 139 -12.89 -3.21 -7.74
N VAL A 140 -12.04 -2.49 -8.45
CA VAL A 140 -10.77 -1.97 -7.94
C VAL A 140 -10.91 -0.46 -7.77
N TYR A 141 -10.48 0.06 -6.63
CA TYR A 141 -10.38 1.49 -6.35
C TYR A 141 -8.90 1.90 -6.39
N PRO A 142 -8.41 2.36 -7.55
CA PRO A 142 -7.02 2.77 -7.72
C PRO A 142 -6.78 4.21 -7.26
N ALA A 143 -5.55 4.49 -6.82
CA ALA A 143 -4.96 5.82 -6.72
C ALA A 143 -3.67 5.86 -7.57
N LEU A 144 -3.31 7.02 -8.12
CA LEU A 144 -2.03 7.20 -8.80
C LEU A 144 -0.90 7.34 -7.77
N GLY A 145 0.27 6.81 -8.09
CA GLY A 145 1.53 7.02 -7.38
C GLY A 145 2.46 8.03 -8.05
N ASN A 146 3.59 8.35 -7.42
CA ASN A 146 4.53 9.35 -7.95
C ASN A 146 5.33 8.85 -9.16
N HIS A 147 5.52 7.53 -9.30
CA HIS A 147 6.10 6.90 -10.49
C HIS A 147 5.09 6.72 -11.63
N ASP A 148 3.78 6.85 -11.37
CA ASP A 148 2.73 6.78 -12.39
C ASP A 148 2.64 8.06 -13.26
N TYR A 149 3.72 8.86 -13.34
CA TYR A 149 3.81 10.05 -14.19
C TYR A 149 5.20 10.18 -14.83
N TRP A 150 5.29 10.90 -15.95
CA TRP A 150 6.57 11.23 -16.56
C TRP A 150 6.71 12.74 -16.81
N PRO A 151 7.84 13.35 -16.40
CA PRO A 151 8.87 12.79 -15.51
C PRO A 151 8.29 12.43 -14.14
N GLN A 152 8.86 11.42 -13.45
CA GLN A 152 8.38 10.98 -12.13
C GLN A 152 8.25 12.16 -11.15
N ASP A 153 7.31 12.04 -10.22
CA ASP A 153 6.98 13.02 -9.17
C ASP A 153 6.32 14.33 -9.65
N GLN A 154 6.50 14.73 -10.91
CA GLN A 154 6.09 16.04 -11.42
C GLN A 154 4.61 16.08 -11.84
N MET A 155 3.71 15.56 -11.00
CA MET A 155 2.26 15.51 -11.27
C MET A 155 1.67 16.93 -11.41
N PRO A 156 1.01 17.27 -12.54
CA PRO A 156 0.40 18.56 -12.75
C PRO A 156 -0.91 18.76 -11.98
N THR A 157 -1.28 20.02 -11.80
CA THR A 157 -2.53 20.44 -11.15
C THR A 157 -3.72 20.58 -12.10
N SER A 158 -3.58 20.15 -13.35
CA SER A 158 -4.62 20.18 -14.36
C SER A 158 -4.60 18.92 -15.23
N THR A 159 -5.63 18.77 -16.06
CA THR A 159 -5.78 17.61 -16.94
C THR A 159 -4.54 17.37 -17.80
N ASN A 160 -4.16 16.12 -17.96
CA ASN A 160 -2.98 15.71 -18.74
C ASN A 160 -3.20 14.32 -19.36
N ALA A 161 -2.22 13.86 -20.14
CA ALA A 161 -2.30 12.58 -20.85
C ALA A 161 -2.43 11.38 -19.91
N VAL A 162 -1.70 11.36 -18.79
CA VAL A 162 -1.76 10.29 -17.80
C VAL A 162 -3.12 10.25 -17.10
N TYR A 163 -3.65 11.38 -16.64
CA TYR A 163 -4.97 11.44 -16.00
C TYR A 163 -6.08 10.95 -16.93
N LYS A 164 -6.04 11.38 -18.20
CA LYS A 164 -6.98 10.91 -19.23
C LYS A 164 -6.84 9.42 -19.50
N ALA A 165 -5.61 8.92 -19.59
CA ALA A 165 -5.34 7.50 -19.79
C ALA A 165 -5.81 6.65 -18.60
N ALA A 166 -5.51 7.06 -17.37
CA ALA A 166 -5.97 6.41 -16.15
C ALA A 166 -7.51 6.35 -16.09
N ALA A 167 -8.20 7.46 -16.37
CA ALA A 167 -9.65 7.48 -16.46
C ALA A 167 -10.19 6.52 -17.53
N GLN A 168 -9.55 6.44 -18.69
CA GLN A 168 -9.96 5.50 -19.74
C GLN A 168 -9.72 4.03 -19.34
N LEU A 169 -8.57 3.73 -18.74
CA LEU A 169 -8.18 2.39 -18.29
C LEU A 169 -9.08 1.88 -17.15
N TRP A 170 -9.49 2.77 -16.24
CA TRP A 170 -10.25 2.43 -15.03
C TRP A 170 -11.76 2.61 -15.18
N LYS A 171 -12.24 2.95 -16.38
CA LYS A 171 -13.66 2.99 -16.74
C LYS A 171 -14.46 1.74 -16.35
N PRO A 172 -13.92 0.50 -16.40
CA PRO A 172 -14.65 -0.69 -15.94
C PRO A 172 -14.96 -0.70 -14.44
N TRP A 173 -14.25 0.08 -13.63
CA TRP A 173 -14.40 0.10 -12.17
C TRP A 173 -15.09 1.36 -11.64
N LEU A 174 -14.99 2.47 -12.38
CA LEU A 174 -15.39 3.79 -11.89
C LEU A 174 -16.60 4.36 -12.63
N HIS A 175 -17.47 5.05 -11.89
CA HIS A 175 -18.62 5.78 -12.42
C HIS A 175 -18.20 7.08 -13.10
N LYS A 176 -19.10 7.64 -13.92
CA LYS A 176 -18.83 8.78 -14.78
C LYS A 176 -18.32 10.00 -14.01
N GLU A 177 -18.88 10.26 -12.84
CA GLU A 177 -18.50 11.38 -11.97
C GLU A 177 -17.08 11.22 -11.43
N ALA A 178 -16.71 9.99 -11.02
CA ALA A 178 -15.36 9.68 -10.56
C ALA A 178 -14.34 9.78 -11.70
N LEU A 179 -14.69 9.28 -12.88
CA LEU A 179 -13.86 9.38 -14.08
C LEU A 179 -13.61 10.84 -14.51
N LEU A 180 -14.61 11.71 -14.33
CA LEU A 180 -14.49 13.13 -14.65
C LEU A 180 -13.43 13.79 -13.77
N THR A 181 -13.54 13.70 -12.45
CA THR A 181 -12.58 14.35 -11.54
C THR A 181 -11.19 13.71 -11.66
N LEU A 182 -11.14 12.39 -11.86
CA LEU A 182 -9.88 11.68 -12.12
C LEU A 182 -9.16 12.24 -13.35
N SER A 183 -9.88 12.43 -14.46
CA SER A 183 -9.30 12.98 -15.69
C SER A 183 -8.84 14.44 -15.58
N GLN A 184 -9.35 15.17 -14.58
CA GLN A 184 -9.05 16.58 -14.35
C GLN A 184 -7.90 16.80 -13.36
N GLY A 185 -7.82 16.00 -12.30
CA GLY A 185 -6.86 16.24 -11.20
C GLY A 185 -6.22 14.99 -10.60
N GLY A 186 -6.51 13.78 -11.09
CA GLY A 186 -5.94 12.54 -10.56
C GLY A 186 -6.62 12.01 -9.29
N PHE A 187 -7.72 12.60 -8.85
CA PHE A 187 -8.46 12.24 -7.64
C PHE A 187 -9.96 12.05 -7.89
N TYR A 188 -10.64 11.27 -7.05
CA TYR A 188 -12.07 11.02 -7.18
C TYR A 188 -12.69 10.48 -5.89
N SER A 189 -14.03 10.42 -5.84
CA SER A 189 -14.74 9.63 -4.84
C SER A 189 -15.81 8.76 -5.48
N GLN A 190 -16.09 7.62 -4.87
CA GLN A 190 -17.10 6.67 -5.34
C GLN A 190 -17.73 5.91 -4.19
N LEU A 191 -19.04 5.69 -4.27
CA LEU A 191 -19.73 4.80 -3.34
C LEU A 191 -19.31 3.36 -3.62
N VAL A 192 -18.81 2.66 -2.60
CA VAL A 192 -18.47 1.23 -2.68
C VAL A 192 -19.73 0.39 -2.57
N LYS A 193 -20.57 0.76 -1.61
CA LYS A 193 -21.85 0.15 -1.28
C LYS A 193 -22.64 1.11 -0.38
N PRO A 194 -23.94 0.91 -0.14
CA PRO A 194 -24.73 1.80 0.72
C PRO A 194 -24.03 2.09 2.05
N GLY A 195 -23.76 3.36 2.33
CA GLY A 195 -23.10 3.82 3.56
C GLY A 195 -21.57 3.77 3.58
N LEU A 196 -20.88 3.28 2.53
CA LEU A 196 -19.41 3.30 2.45
C LEU A 196 -18.94 3.94 1.13
N ARG A 197 -18.13 5.00 1.25
CA ARG A 197 -17.49 5.70 0.14
C ARG A 197 -15.97 5.55 0.20
N VAL A 198 -15.34 5.41 -0.96
CA VAL A 198 -13.90 5.61 -1.11
C VAL A 198 -13.65 7.02 -1.63
N VAL A 199 -12.65 7.68 -1.04
CA VAL A 199 -12.06 8.94 -1.51
C VAL A 199 -10.61 8.65 -1.89
N SER A 200 -10.32 8.67 -3.18
CA SER A 200 -8.98 8.48 -3.74
C SER A 200 -8.32 9.83 -3.98
N LEU A 201 -7.29 10.13 -3.20
CA LEU A 201 -6.53 11.37 -3.28
C LEU A 201 -5.30 11.23 -4.17
N ASN A 202 -4.97 12.33 -4.85
CA ASN A 202 -3.70 12.53 -5.52
C ASN A 202 -2.75 13.29 -4.56
N THR A 203 -2.12 12.56 -3.64
CA THR A 203 -1.17 13.16 -2.68
C THR A 203 0.19 13.48 -3.28
N ILE A 204 0.45 13.12 -4.54
CA ILE A 204 1.67 13.48 -5.27
C ILE A 204 1.70 15.00 -5.52
N LEU A 205 0.54 15.64 -5.61
CA LEU A 205 0.44 17.10 -5.64
C LEU A 205 1.02 17.77 -4.38
N TYR A 206 1.23 17.02 -3.31
CA TYR A 206 1.79 17.51 -2.05
C TYR A 206 3.19 16.96 -1.79
N TYR A 207 3.73 16.12 -2.67
CA TYR A 207 5.00 15.44 -2.46
C TYR A 207 6.17 16.41 -2.56
N GLY A 208 7.15 16.35 -1.64
CA GLY A 208 8.26 17.32 -1.58
C GLY A 208 9.09 17.47 -2.87
N PRO A 209 9.34 16.38 -3.61
CA PRO A 209 9.96 16.42 -4.94
C PRO A 209 9.12 17.05 -6.05
N ASN A 210 7.79 17.15 -5.92
CA ASN A 210 6.95 17.75 -6.95
C ASN A 210 7.16 19.27 -7.00
N LYS A 211 7.82 19.75 -8.06
CA LYS A 211 8.09 21.19 -8.23
C LYS A 211 6.94 21.92 -8.91
N VAL A 212 5.98 21.20 -9.49
CA VAL A 212 4.83 21.79 -10.19
C VAL A 212 3.87 22.48 -9.22
N SER A 213 3.74 21.95 -8.00
CA SER A 213 2.78 22.42 -6.99
C SER A 213 3.43 23.11 -5.78
N SER A 214 4.75 23.31 -5.78
CA SER A 214 5.52 23.67 -4.57
C SER A 214 5.08 24.95 -3.85
N ASN A 215 4.50 25.91 -4.58
CA ASN A 215 4.05 27.21 -4.04
C ASN A 215 2.52 27.36 -4.00
N MET A 216 1.77 26.28 -4.25
CA MET A 216 0.32 26.33 -4.31
C MET A 216 -0.30 25.96 -2.96
N THR A 217 -1.25 26.78 -2.51
CA THR A 217 -1.97 26.56 -1.24
C THR A 217 -3.01 25.45 -1.36
N ASP A 218 -3.66 25.32 -2.51
CA ASP A 218 -4.57 24.22 -2.85
C ASP A 218 -4.35 23.72 -4.29
N PRO A 219 -3.31 22.89 -4.52
CA PRO A 219 -3.06 22.28 -5.83
C PRO A 219 -4.31 21.56 -6.37
N ALA A 220 -4.75 21.95 -7.58
CA ALA A 220 -5.93 21.42 -8.27
C ALA A 220 -7.27 21.59 -7.52
N GLY A 221 -7.34 22.45 -6.49
CA GLY A 221 -8.54 22.63 -5.66
C GLY A 221 -8.92 21.38 -4.85
N GLN A 222 -7.96 20.47 -4.63
CA GLN A 222 -8.22 19.16 -4.03
C GLN A 222 -8.57 19.25 -2.54
N PHE A 223 -8.05 20.23 -1.79
CA PHE A 223 -8.45 20.43 -0.38
C PHE A 223 -9.89 20.91 -0.27
N GLU A 224 -10.28 21.92 -1.05
CA GLU A 224 -11.66 22.38 -1.12
C GLU A 224 -12.60 21.24 -1.55
N TRP A 225 -12.22 20.50 -2.60
CA TRP A 225 -12.97 19.34 -3.06
C TRP A 225 -13.10 18.26 -1.97
N LEU A 226 -12.03 18.00 -1.22
CA LEU A 226 -12.00 17.00 -0.15
C LEU A 226 -12.94 17.39 0.99
N GLU A 227 -12.84 18.63 1.49
CA GLU A 227 -13.74 19.12 2.56
C GLU A 227 -15.20 19.01 2.12
N ASN A 228 -15.55 19.48 0.91
CA ASN A 228 -16.90 19.36 0.36
C ASN A 228 -17.37 17.90 0.21
N THR A 229 -16.48 17.00 -0.17
CA THR A 229 -16.80 15.56 -0.32
C THR A 229 -17.08 14.91 1.03
N LEU A 230 -16.28 15.23 2.06
CA LEU A 230 -16.47 14.70 3.41
C LEU A 230 -17.72 15.28 4.08
N GLU A 231 -18.06 16.54 3.83
CA GLU A 231 -19.31 17.15 4.29
C GLU A 231 -20.54 16.49 3.66
N LYS A 232 -20.52 16.23 2.35
CA LYS A 232 -21.58 15.48 1.66
C LYS A 232 -21.73 14.05 2.17
N ALA A 233 -20.61 13.37 2.44
CA ALA A 233 -20.63 12.03 3.03
C ALA A 233 -21.28 12.05 4.43
N ALA A 234 -20.96 13.05 5.27
CA ALA A 234 -21.59 13.22 6.57
C ALA A 234 -23.12 13.42 6.47
N GLN A 235 -23.55 14.31 5.56
CA GLN A 235 -24.98 14.59 5.30
C GLN A 235 -25.71 13.35 4.78
N SER A 236 -25.02 12.49 4.04
CA SER A 236 -25.56 11.25 3.48
C SER A 236 -25.42 10.04 4.43
N LEU A 237 -24.96 10.26 5.66
CA LEU A 237 -24.71 9.21 6.66
C LEU A 237 -23.75 8.11 6.17
N GLU A 238 -22.80 8.48 5.31
CA GLU A 238 -21.77 7.58 4.78
C GLU A 238 -20.52 7.60 5.67
N LYS A 239 -19.79 6.49 5.70
CA LYS A 239 -18.40 6.42 6.16
C LYS A 239 -17.45 6.47 4.98
N VAL A 240 -16.24 6.97 5.23
CA VAL A 240 -15.22 7.16 4.20
C VAL A 240 -13.96 6.36 4.48
N TYR A 241 -13.51 5.62 3.46
CA TYR A 241 -12.13 5.14 3.36
C TYR A 241 -11.34 6.11 2.48
N VAL A 242 -10.28 6.67 3.04
CA VAL A 242 -9.35 7.51 2.29
C VAL A 242 -8.24 6.63 1.76
N ILE A 243 -8.03 6.63 0.46
CA ILE A 243 -6.91 5.96 -0.19
C ILE A 243 -6.03 7.03 -0.86
N ALA A 244 -4.72 6.90 -0.74
CA ALA A 244 -3.78 7.74 -1.46
C ALA A 244 -2.43 7.02 -1.58
N HIS A 245 -1.53 7.52 -2.41
CA HIS A 245 -0.21 6.91 -2.52
C HIS A 245 0.75 7.38 -1.42
N VAL A 246 1.18 8.66 -1.48
CA VAL A 246 2.09 9.25 -0.48
C VAL A 246 1.33 9.49 0.83
N PRO A 247 1.80 8.95 1.98
CA PRO A 247 1.13 9.14 3.25
C PRO A 247 1.30 10.56 3.82
N ILE A 248 0.37 10.94 4.71
CA ILE A 248 0.58 12.07 5.61
C ILE A 248 1.48 11.66 6.79
N GLY A 249 1.91 12.62 7.59
CA GLY A 249 2.74 12.41 8.76
C GLY A 249 4.23 12.38 8.45
N TYR A 250 4.99 11.91 9.45
CA TYR A 250 6.44 11.87 9.42
C TYR A 250 6.95 10.52 8.93
N LEU A 251 8.04 10.54 8.15
CA LEU A 251 8.72 9.33 7.72
C LEU A 251 9.34 8.62 8.94
N PRO A 252 9.03 7.33 9.18
CA PRO A 252 9.48 6.65 10.39
C PRO A 252 11.00 6.34 10.39
N PHE A 253 11.64 6.42 9.22
CA PHE A 253 13.07 6.21 9.01
C PHE A 253 13.88 7.52 8.88
N ALA A 254 13.23 8.69 8.88
CA ALA A 254 13.89 9.98 8.75
C ALA A 254 13.39 10.99 9.79
N ARG A 255 14.33 11.63 10.52
CA ARG A 255 13.99 12.58 11.58
C ARG A 255 13.43 13.89 10.98
N ASN A 256 12.37 14.43 11.59
CA ASN A 256 11.80 15.74 11.24
C ASN A 256 11.43 15.90 9.75
N THR A 257 11.15 14.79 9.06
CA THR A 257 10.86 14.79 7.62
C THR A 257 9.47 14.21 7.39
N THR A 258 8.58 14.98 6.79
CA THR A 258 7.27 14.51 6.31
C THR A 258 7.39 14.00 4.88
N ALA A 259 6.53 13.06 4.48
CA ALA A 259 6.53 12.54 3.11
C ALA A 259 5.99 13.58 2.10
N VAL A 260 4.86 14.18 2.43
CA VAL A 260 4.35 15.40 1.77
C VAL A 260 4.98 16.65 2.40
N THR A 261 4.90 17.82 1.75
CA THR A 261 5.42 19.07 2.34
C THR A 261 4.76 19.35 3.69
N GLU A 262 5.48 19.99 4.61
CA GLU A 262 4.97 20.24 5.97
C GLU A 262 3.67 21.06 5.95
N SER A 263 3.55 22.08 5.09
CA SER A 263 2.35 22.91 4.99
C SER A 263 1.13 22.12 4.50
N HIS A 264 1.29 21.26 3.50
CA HIS A 264 0.22 20.39 3.01
C HIS A 264 -0.11 19.28 4.01
N ASN A 265 0.88 18.75 4.73
CA ASN A 265 0.68 17.80 5.83
C ASN A 265 -0.23 18.39 6.91
N GLU A 266 0.10 19.59 7.41
CA GLU A 266 -0.71 20.27 8.43
C GLU A 266 -2.13 20.54 7.94
N ARG A 267 -2.31 20.92 6.67
CA ARG A 267 -3.63 21.14 6.07
C ARG A 267 -4.45 19.85 6.04
N LEU A 268 -3.88 18.73 5.58
CA LEU A 268 -4.56 17.42 5.56
C LEU A 268 -4.89 16.93 6.97
N VAL A 269 -3.95 17.01 7.91
CA VAL A 269 -4.16 16.64 9.30
C VAL A 269 -5.32 17.45 9.91
N SER A 270 -5.40 18.74 9.62
CA SER A 270 -6.51 19.60 10.06
C SER A 270 -7.86 19.17 9.48
N ILE A 271 -7.93 18.91 8.17
CA ILE A 271 -9.14 18.42 7.49
C ILE A 271 -9.59 17.09 8.10
N PHE A 272 -8.69 16.14 8.25
CA PHE A 272 -9.03 14.83 8.80
C PHE A 272 -9.42 14.88 10.28
N ARG A 273 -8.84 15.78 11.09
CA ARG A 273 -9.33 16.03 12.45
C ARG A 273 -10.77 16.53 12.44
N LYS A 274 -11.09 17.54 11.61
CA LYS A 274 -12.45 18.11 11.46
C LYS A 274 -13.47 17.05 11.05
N HIS A 275 -13.11 16.17 10.12
CA HIS A 275 -14.01 15.16 9.54
C HIS A 275 -13.80 13.74 10.08
N SER A 276 -13.11 13.59 11.22
CA SER A 276 -12.74 12.29 11.80
C SER A 276 -13.92 11.38 12.12
N HIS A 277 -15.10 11.95 12.38
CA HIS A 277 -16.34 11.21 12.62
C HIS A 277 -16.91 10.52 11.35
N VAL A 278 -16.50 10.96 10.17
CA VAL A 278 -16.90 10.40 8.86
C VAL A 278 -15.86 9.38 8.38
N VAL A 279 -14.57 9.68 8.57
CA VAL A 279 -13.48 8.83 8.09
C VAL A 279 -13.34 7.59 8.97
N ALA A 280 -13.38 6.41 8.36
CA ALA A 280 -13.30 5.12 9.05
C ALA A 280 -11.93 4.43 8.90
N GLY A 281 -11.09 4.89 7.97
CA GLY A 281 -9.71 4.40 7.78
C GLY A 281 -8.96 5.12 6.67
N HIS A 282 -7.64 5.15 6.77
CA HIS A 282 -6.74 5.66 5.73
C HIS A 282 -5.76 4.58 5.27
N PHE A 283 -5.55 4.47 3.97
CA PHE A 283 -4.75 3.43 3.35
C PHE A 283 -3.75 4.03 2.36
N TYR A 284 -2.47 3.84 2.62
CA TYR A 284 -1.36 4.42 1.86
C TYR A 284 -0.35 3.37 1.39
N GLY A 285 0.54 3.76 0.47
CA GLY A 285 1.68 2.98 0.00
C GLY A 285 2.98 3.77 0.13
N HIS A 286 3.73 3.89 -0.97
CA HIS A 286 4.89 4.76 -1.20
C HIS A 286 6.15 4.41 -0.40
N THR A 287 6.04 4.15 0.90
CA THR A 287 7.21 3.93 1.75
C THR A 287 7.81 2.54 1.59
N HIS A 288 7.08 1.62 0.95
CA HIS A 288 7.39 0.19 0.84
C HIS A 288 7.52 -0.53 2.18
N ARG A 289 6.97 0.03 3.27
CA ARG A 289 7.10 -0.51 4.62
C ARG A 289 5.75 -0.70 5.27
N ASP A 290 5.67 -1.70 6.13
CA ASP A 290 4.49 -1.94 6.95
C ASP A 290 4.49 -0.97 8.14
N SER A 291 3.62 0.03 8.10
CA SER A 291 3.55 1.02 9.17
C SER A 291 2.13 1.37 9.53
N ILE A 292 1.95 1.75 10.79
CA ILE A 292 0.70 2.25 11.32
C ILE A 292 0.86 3.67 11.83
N MET A 293 -0.23 4.40 11.84
CA MET A 293 -0.31 5.75 12.36
C MET A 293 -1.65 5.92 13.06
N VAL A 294 -1.66 6.71 14.13
CA VAL A 294 -2.89 7.09 14.83
C VAL A 294 -3.02 8.60 14.82
N LEU A 295 -4.09 9.10 14.20
CA LEU A 295 -4.42 10.52 14.24
C LEU A 295 -5.03 10.85 15.59
N LEU A 296 -4.42 11.79 16.32
CA LEU A 296 -4.92 12.29 17.59
C LEU A 296 -5.53 13.69 17.43
N ASP A 297 -6.52 14.00 18.26
CA ASP A 297 -6.95 15.38 18.47
C ASP A 297 -5.90 16.19 19.27
N GLN A 298 -6.16 17.47 19.47
CA GLN A 298 -5.26 18.37 20.21
C GLN A 298 -5.11 18.00 21.71
N LYS A 299 -6.02 17.18 22.25
CA LYS A 299 -6.04 16.71 23.64
C LYS A 299 -5.47 15.29 23.78
N GLY A 300 -5.02 14.66 22.68
CA GLY A 300 -4.47 13.31 22.67
C GLY A 300 -5.51 12.20 22.55
N LYS A 301 -6.78 12.51 22.26
CA LYS A 301 -7.81 11.49 22.00
C LYS A 301 -7.58 10.89 20.61
N PRO A 302 -7.63 9.55 20.46
CA PRO A 302 -7.47 8.92 19.17
C PRO A 302 -8.72 9.10 18.30
N LEU A 303 -8.52 9.53 17.06
CA LEU A 303 -9.56 9.90 16.09
C LEU A 303 -9.67 8.91 14.94
N ASN A 304 -8.58 8.69 14.20
CA ASN A 304 -8.57 7.80 13.04
C ASN A 304 -7.35 6.87 13.03
N SER A 305 -7.52 5.71 12.40
CA SER A 305 -6.49 4.69 12.16
C SER A 305 -5.97 4.84 10.74
N LEU A 306 -4.65 4.84 10.58
CA LEU A 306 -3.99 5.01 9.28
C LEU A 306 -2.99 3.87 9.09
N PHE A 307 -2.95 3.34 7.88
CA PHE A 307 -2.13 2.18 7.54
C PHE A 307 -1.34 2.45 6.27
N VAL A 308 -0.05 2.14 6.31
CA VAL A 308 0.84 2.13 5.15
C VAL A 308 1.13 0.68 4.83
N SER A 309 0.83 0.26 3.61
CA SER A 309 1.10 -1.10 3.15
C SER A 309 2.53 -1.20 2.63
N PRO A 310 3.25 -2.30 2.92
CA PRO A 310 4.50 -2.59 2.25
C PRO A 310 4.26 -2.84 0.75
N ALA A 311 5.33 -2.71 -0.01
CA ALA A 311 5.31 -2.86 -1.45
C ALA A 311 5.29 -4.32 -1.90
N LEU A 312 4.83 -4.53 -3.12
CA LEU A 312 5.08 -5.79 -3.80
C LEU A 312 6.52 -5.84 -4.33
N THR A 313 7.07 -4.72 -4.81
CA THR A 313 8.49 -4.66 -5.17
C THR A 313 9.40 -4.87 -3.96
N PRO A 314 10.47 -5.66 -4.10
CA PRO A 314 11.48 -5.84 -3.06
C PRO A 314 12.65 -4.85 -3.18
N ILE A 315 12.57 -3.86 -4.09
CA ILE A 315 13.71 -3.00 -4.39
C ILE A 315 14.15 -2.21 -3.14
N LYS A 316 15.47 -2.15 -2.94
CA LYS A 316 16.15 -1.20 -2.06
C LYS A 316 17.27 -0.52 -2.81
N HIS A 317 17.67 0.65 -2.36
CA HIS A 317 18.89 1.28 -2.82
C HIS A 317 20.13 0.50 -2.29
N VAL A 318 21.26 0.58 -3.01
CA VAL A 318 22.51 -0.12 -2.60
C VAL A 318 22.97 0.32 -1.20
N LEU A 319 22.81 1.61 -0.90
CA LEU A 319 23.17 2.20 0.40
C LEU A 319 22.14 1.95 1.50
N GLU A 320 20.96 1.42 1.19
CA GLU A 320 19.95 1.13 2.20
C GLU A 320 20.29 -0.15 2.97
N PRO A 321 20.20 -0.11 4.31
CA PRO A 321 20.58 -1.25 5.15
C PRO A 321 19.60 -2.42 5.08
N TYR A 322 18.36 -2.18 4.65
CA TYR A 322 17.32 -3.21 4.54
C TYR A 322 16.33 -2.92 3.42
N SER A 323 15.63 -3.97 2.98
CA SER A 323 14.47 -3.89 2.10
C SER A 323 13.21 -4.41 2.81
N ASN A 324 12.17 -4.70 2.03
CA ASN A 324 11.01 -5.51 2.38
C ASN A 324 10.98 -6.78 1.50
N ASN A 325 10.47 -7.88 2.05
CA ASN A 325 9.97 -8.94 1.18
C ASN A 325 8.73 -8.44 0.40
N PRO A 326 8.43 -9.02 -0.79
CA PRO A 326 7.20 -8.77 -1.51
C PRO A 326 5.97 -9.08 -0.65
N ALA A 327 4.98 -8.20 -0.67
CA ALA A 327 3.83 -8.27 0.22
C ALA A 327 2.53 -7.71 -0.39
N PHE A 328 1.42 -8.17 0.18
CA PHE A 328 0.07 -7.61 0.03
C PHE A 328 -0.76 -7.94 1.27
N ARG A 329 -1.89 -7.28 1.48
CA ARG A 329 -2.71 -7.51 2.69
C ARG A 329 -4.21 -7.51 2.43
N MET A 330 -4.92 -8.23 3.28
CA MET A 330 -6.38 -8.18 3.39
C MET A 330 -6.76 -7.42 4.66
N TYR A 331 -7.74 -6.52 4.54
CA TYR A 331 -8.39 -5.88 5.67
C TYR A 331 -9.72 -6.56 5.97
N LEU A 332 -10.03 -6.69 7.25
CA LEU A 332 -11.35 -7.05 7.75
C LEU A 332 -11.99 -5.81 8.37
N TYR A 333 -13.26 -5.57 8.10
CA TYR A 333 -13.99 -4.43 8.63
C TYR A 333 -15.40 -4.80 9.08
N ASN A 334 -15.93 -4.05 10.03
CA ASN A 334 -17.30 -4.22 10.51
C ASN A 334 -18.29 -3.68 9.47
N ALA A 335 -19.23 -4.50 9.03
CA ALA A 335 -20.16 -4.14 7.96
C ALA A 335 -21.23 -3.11 8.37
N LYS A 336 -21.37 -2.80 9.67
CA LYS A 336 -22.32 -1.81 10.19
C LYS A 336 -21.71 -0.41 10.32
N ASP A 337 -20.53 -0.31 10.91
CA ASP A 337 -19.88 0.98 11.19
C ASP A 337 -18.59 1.24 10.38
N TYR A 338 -18.19 0.26 9.56
CA TYR A 338 -17.02 0.30 8.68
C TYR A 338 -15.68 0.43 9.39
N ALA A 339 -15.63 0.24 10.72
CA ALA A 339 -14.39 0.25 11.48
C ALA A 339 -13.49 -0.93 11.12
N MET A 340 -12.17 -0.70 11.10
CA MET A 340 -11.18 -1.76 10.86
C MET A 340 -11.14 -2.74 12.04
N LEU A 341 -11.28 -4.02 11.72
CA LEU A 341 -11.25 -5.12 12.67
C LEU A 341 -9.89 -5.79 12.68
N ASP A 342 -9.31 -6.05 11.51
CA ASP A 342 -8.04 -6.79 11.42
C ASP A 342 -7.30 -6.56 10.11
N ILE A 343 -6.03 -6.95 10.09
CA ILE A 343 -5.17 -7.04 8.91
C ILE A 343 -4.59 -8.45 8.84
N TRP A 344 -4.76 -9.10 7.71
CA TRP A 344 -4.03 -10.31 7.35
C TRP A 344 -2.95 -9.92 6.35
N GLN A 345 -1.71 -9.87 6.84
CA GLN A 345 -0.55 -9.52 6.03
C GLN A 345 0.00 -10.78 5.41
N TYR A 346 0.19 -10.78 4.09
CA TYR A 346 0.81 -11.86 3.34
C TYR A 346 2.17 -11.42 2.81
N TYR A 347 3.08 -12.37 2.69
CA TYR A 347 4.40 -12.11 2.13
C TYR A 347 4.94 -13.31 1.36
N LEU A 348 5.91 -13.03 0.50
CA LEU A 348 6.77 -14.03 -0.13
C LEU A 348 8.17 -13.88 0.44
N ASN A 349 8.74 -14.93 1.03
CA ASN A 349 10.18 -14.92 1.33
C ASN A 349 10.93 -15.02 -0.01
N LEU A 350 11.45 -13.89 -0.50
CA LEU A 350 12.03 -13.81 -1.84
C LEU A 350 13.24 -14.72 -1.99
N THR A 351 14.10 -14.80 -0.97
CA THR A 351 15.26 -15.68 -0.95
C THR A 351 14.84 -17.15 -1.11
N GLU A 352 13.93 -17.62 -0.26
CA GLU A 352 13.43 -19.01 -0.33
C GLU A 352 12.72 -19.29 -1.65
N ALA A 353 11.96 -18.32 -2.17
CA ALA A 353 11.23 -18.47 -3.42
C ALA A 353 12.19 -18.61 -4.63
N ASN A 354 13.28 -17.87 -4.64
CA ASN A 354 14.31 -17.95 -5.67
C ASN A 354 15.12 -19.25 -5.56
N GLU A 355 15.52 -19.66 -4.35
CA GLU A 355 16.24 -20.92 -4.10
C GLU A 355 15.41 -22.14 -4.54
N ARG A 356 14.11 -22.15 -4.24
CA ARG A 356 13.20 -23.27 -4.56
C ARG A 356 12.53 -23.15 -5.91
N GLN A 357 12.70 -22.03 -6.60
CA GLN A 357 11.98 -21.68 -7.83
C GLN A 357 10.45 -21.83 -7.70
N ARG A 358 9.91 -21.48 -6.53
CA ARG A 358 8.48 -21.58 -6.22
C ARG A 358 7.99 -20.40 -5.39
N SER A 359 6.88 -19.78 -5.79
CA SER A 359 6.26 -18.65 -5.08
C SER A 359 5.32 -19.12 -3.97
N ASP A 360 5.87 -19.59 -2.85
CA ASP A 360 5.11 -20.00 -1.67
C ASP A 360 4.71 -18.78 -0.80
N TRP A 361 3.74 -18.02 -1.31
CA TRP A 361 3.08 -16.95 -0.56
C TRP A 361 2.40 -17.52 0.70
N ARG A 362 2.58 -16.83 1.82
CA ARG A 362 2.03 -17.25 3.11
C ARG A 362 1.62 -16.05 3.96
N LEU A 363 0.77 -16.33 4.95
CA LEU A 363 0.44 -15.37 5.98
C LEU A 363 1.72 -15.01 6.76
N GLU A 364 2.05 -13.73 6.82
CA GLU A 364 3.10 -13.20 7.67
C GLU A 364 2.61 -13.12 9.11
N TYR A 365 1.48 -12.44 9.30
CA TYR A 365 0.83 -12.28 10.60
C TYR A 365 -0.64 -11.84 10.45
N ILE A 366 -1.39 -12.04 11.52
CA ILE A 366 -2.71 -11.43 11.77
C ILE A 366 -2.49 -10.36 12.82
N MET A 367 -2.88 -9.12 12.54
CA MET A 367 -2.48 -7.99 13.39
C MET A 367 -3.05 -8.08 14.80
N THR A 368 -4.31 -8.50 14.95
CA THR A 368 -4.92 -8.69 16.27
C THR A 368 -4.21 -9.75 17.08
N GLU A 369 -3.90 -10.91 16.49
CA GLU A 369 -3.20 -12.01 17.16
C GLU A 369 -1.75 -11.63 17.51
N ALA A 370 -1.02 -11.02 16.58
CA ALA A 370 0.39 -10.68 16.75
C ALA A 370 0.64 -9.67 17.88
N PHE A 371 -0.33 -8.79 18.14
CA PHE A 371 -0.21 -7.71 19.11
C PHE A 371 -1.23 -7.79 20.27
N GLY A 372 -2.02 -8.86 20.35
CA GLY A 372 -3.06 -9.03 21.38
C GLY A 372 -4.13 -7.93 21.36
N LEU A 373 -4.51 -7.46 20.18
CA LEU A 373 -5.51 -6.40 19.99
C LEU A 373 -6.91 -6.99 19.83
N ALA A 374 -7.92 -6.25 20.29
CA ALA A 374 -9.32 -6.62 20.06
C ALA A 374 -9.80 -6.24 18.65
N ASP A 375 -9.26 -5.14 18.11
CA ASP A 375 -9.57 -4.60 16.79
C ASP A 375 -8.48 -3.60 16.37
N LEU A 376 -8.67 -2.95 15.21
CA LEU A 376 -7.78 -1.90 14.71
C LEU A 376 -8.42 -0.51 14.80
N ARG A 377 -9.33 -0.31 15.76
CA ARG A 377 -9.89 1.01 16.04
C ARG A 377 -8.80 1.96 16.58
N PRO A 378 -9.00 3.28 16.49
CA PRO A 378 -8.00 4.27 16.90
C PRO A 378 -7.50 4.08 18.33
N SER A 379 -8.38 3.70 19.26
CA SER A 379 -8.01 3.41 20.66
C SER A 379 -7.11 2.19 20.82
N SER A 380 -7.27 1.16 19.99
CA SER A 380 -6.42 -0.03 19.99
C SER A 380 -5.06 0.28 19.39
N LEU A 381 -5.00 1.04 18.29
CA LEU A 381 -3.74 1.48 17.70
C LEU A 381 -2.96 2.45 18.60
N LEU A 382 -3.63 3.36 19.31
CA LEU A 382 -2.97 4.22 20.29
C LEU A 382 -2.32 3.39 21.42
N ARG A 383 -3.03 2.38 21.95
CA ARG A 383 -2.46 1.47 22.96
C ARG A 383 -1.23 0.74 22.42
N LEU A 384 -1.30 0.23 21.19
CA LEU A 384 -0.17 -0.41 20.53
C LEU A 384 1.02 0.56 20.38
N GLY A 385 0.80 1.75 19.81
CA GLY A 385 1.85 2.75 19.63
C GLY A 385 2.49 3.21 20.95
N LEU A 386 1.73 3.30 22.03
CA LEU A 386 2.26 3.59 23.37
C LEU A 386 3.07 2.41 23.94
N SER A 387 2.65 1.17 23.69
CA SER A 387 3.40 -0.02 24.10
C SER A 387 4.80 -0.08 23.48
N PHE A 388 4.97 0.50 22.29
CA PHE A 388 6.29 0.60 21.64
C PHE A 388 7.29 1.46 22.40
N ARG A 389 6.88 2.23 23.41
CA ARG A 389 7.81 2.95 24.31
C ARG A 389 8.33 2.08 25.46
N LEU A 390 7.78 0.88 25.64
CA LEU A 390 8.03 0.00 26.78
C LEU A 390 8.84 -1.22 26.30
N PRO A 391 10.18 -1.25 26.48
CA PRO A 391 11.04 -2.35 26.03
C PRO A 391 10.58 -3.74 26.50
N GLN A 392 10.06 -3.83 27.73
CA GLN A 392 9.59 -5.07 28.36
C GLN A 392 8.44 -5.77 27.63
N THR A 393 7.76 -5.08 26.71
CA THR A 393 6.62 -5.67 25.97
C THR A 393 7.05 -6.52 24.78
N GLY A 394 8.25 -6.31 24.23
CA GLY A 394 8.70 -6.91 22.97
C GLY A 394 7.88 -6.51 21.73
N ALA A 395 6.79 -5.73 21.89
CA ALA A 395 5.86 -5.39 20.82
C ALA A 395 6.54 -4.57 19.72
N PHE A 396 7.47 -3.69 20.08
CA PHE A 396 8.21 -2.91 19.10
C PHE A 396 9.11 -3.77 18.21
N ASP A 397 9.74 -4.82 18.76
CA ASP A 397 10.63 -5.68 17.98
C ASP A 397 9.84 -6.53 16.98
N VAL A 398 8.65 -6.98 17.38
CA VAL A 398 7.68 -7.62 16.47
C VAL A 398 7.26 -6.64 15.37
N TYR A 399 6.88 -5.42 15.74
CA TYR A 399 6.50 -4.37 14.79
C TYR A 399 7.63 -4.04 13.81
N PHE A 400 8.86 -3.88 14.27
CA PHE A 400 9.99 -3.51 13.41
C PHE A 400 10.41 -4.65 12.47
N ARG A 401 10.26 -5.91 12.89
CA ARG A 401 10.43 -7.05 11.97
C ARG A 401 9.37 -7.06 10.87
N ASN A 402 8.12 -6.75 11.21
CA ASN A 402 7.02 -6.68 10.25
C ASN A 402 7.13 -5.43 9.35
N TYR A 403 7.69 -4.32 9.86
CA TYR A 403 7.99 -3.11 9.09
C TYR A 403 8.84 -3.40 7.84
N MET A 404 9.74 -4.37 7.93
CA MET A 404 10.57 -4.88 6.82
C MET A 404 10.02 -6.17 6.19
N VAL A 405 8.78 -6.57 6.51
CA VAL A 405 8.14 -7.80 6.00
C VAL A 405 9.02 -9.04 6.19
N ARG A 406 9.61 -9.19 7.38
CA ARG A 406 10.57 -10.27 7.71
C ARG A 406 11.76 -10.38 6.76
N TYR A 407 12.18 -9.28 6.12
CA TYR A 407 13.38 -9.24 5.28
C TYR A 407 14.62 -9.75 6.02
N SER A 408 14.81 -9.31 7.26
CA SER A 408 15.91 -9.75 8.12
C SER A 408 15.47 -9.85 9.57
N SER A 409 15.97 -10.89 10.26
CA SER A 409 15.83 -11.04 11.71
C SER A 409 17.02 -10.50 12.50
N SER A 410 18.13 -10.13 11.83
CA SER A 410 19.35 -9.62 12.48
C SER A 410 19.38 -8.10 12.64
N ILE A 411 18.55 -7.39 11.89
CA ILE A 411 18.50 -5.92 11.92
C ILE A 411 17.57 -5.49 13.06
N THR A 412 18.14 -4.76 14.01
CA THR A 412 17.43 -4.20 15.17
C THR A 412 17.26 -2.69 15.03
N CYS A 413 16.29 -2.13 15.77
CA CYS A 413 16.01 -0.70 15.78
C CYS A 413 15.96 -0.20 17.22
N GLU A 414 17.04 0.43 17.66
CA GLU A 414 17.21 0.92 19.02
C GLU A 414 17.48 2.43 19.03
N GLY A 415 17.47 3.03 20.23
CA GLY A 415 17.76 4.45 20.43
C GLY A 415 16.99 5.37 19.48
N ASP A 416 17.73 6.12 18.66
CA ASP A 416 17.17 7.08 17.71
C ASP A 416 16.24 6.47 16.65
N CYS A 417 16.52 5.24 16.21
CA CYS A 417 15.68 4.54 15.26
C CYS A 417 14.29 4.30 15.86
N ARG A 418 14.25 3.71 17.07
CA ARG A 418 13.00 3.45 17.78
C ARG A 418 12.25 4.74 18.10
N LEU A 419 12.97 5.78 18.52
CA LEU A 419 12.36 7.08 18.79
C LEU A 419 11.71 7.67 17.53
N SER A 420 12.36 7.59 16.36
CA SER A 420 11.81 8.08 15.09
C SER A 420 10.55 7.33 14.68
N GLN A 421 10.59 6.00 14.74
CA GLN A 421 9.46 5.10 14.48
C GLN A 421 8.27 5.42 15.38
N VAL A 422 8.48 5.43 16.70
CA VAL A 422 7.39 5.64 17.67
C VAL A 422 6.79 7.04 17.58
N CYS A 423 7.62 8.07 17.35
CA CYS A 423 7.09 9.42 17.17
C CYS A 423 6.29 9.55 15.87
N ALA A 424 6.73 8.93 14.77
CA ALA A 424 5.98 8.92 13.52
C ALA A 424 4.62 8.19 13.65
N VAL A 425 4.57 7.08 14.38
CA VAL A 425 3.32 6.34 14.66
C VAL A 425 2.31 7.20 15.42
N LEU A 426 2.76 7.96 16.42
CA LEU A 426 1.89 8.64 17.39
C LEU A 426 1.58 10.11 17.05
N HIS A 427 2.37 10.74 16.18
CA HIS A 427 2.35 12.19 16.01
C HIS A 427 2.52 12.58 14.54
N LEU A 428 1.40 13.03 13.95
CA LEU A 428 1.31 13.34 12.52
C LEU A 428 1.44 14.84 12.20
N ASP A 429 1.41 15.71 13.22
CA ASP A 429 1.63 17.15 13.08
C ASP A 429 2.96 17.58 13.71
N ARG A 430 3.50 18.70 13.24
CA ARG A 430 4.78 19.25 13.68
C ARG A 430 4.84 19.47 15.18
N ALA A 431 3.82 20.10 15.75
CA ALA A 431 3.85 20.50 17.15
C ALA A 431 3.92 19.28 18.07
N SER A 432 3.19 18.20 17.77
CA SER A 432 3.21 16.98 18.55
C SER A 432 4.44 16.10 18.26
N TYR A 433 4.89 16.02 16.99
CA TYR A 433 6.07 15.25 16.62
C TYR A 433 7.35 15.82 17.23
N SER A 434 7.58 17.14 17.11
CA SER A 434 8.77 17.78 17.68
C SER A 434 8.82 17.63 19.21
N LYS A 435 7.67 17.68 19.89
CA LYS A 435 7.59 17.42 21.34
C LYS A 435 7.94 15.97 21.70
N CYS A 436 7.55 15.01 20.88
CA CYS A 436 7.89 13.60 21.09
C CYS A 436 9.40 13.36 20.98
N VAL A 437 10.02 13.85 19.90
CA VAL A 437 11.45 13.71 19.67
C VAL A 437 12.25 14.38 20.79
N ALA A 438 11.91 15.62 21.17
CA ALA A 438 12.63 16.35 22.21
C ALA A 438 12.55 15.69 23.60
N LYS A 439 11.48 14.95 23.89
CA LYS A 439 11.34 14.19 25.15
C LYS A 439 12.15 12.90 25.15
N GLY A 440 12.32 12.25 23.99
CA GLY A 440 13.08 11.00 23.90
C GLY A 440 14.60 11.16 23.85
N GLN A 441 15.10 12.40 23.78
CA GLN A 441 16.53 12.74 23.87
C GLN A 441 16.98 13.06 25.31
N ARG A 442 16.04 13.08 26.26
CA ARG A 442 16.30 13.23 27.70
C ARG A 442 16.11 11.87 28.37
#